data_AF-A0A2T5JA15-F1
#
_entry.id   AF-A0A2T5JA15-F1
#
_cell.length_a   1.000
_cell.length_b   1.000
_cell.length_c   1.000
_cell.angle_alpha   90.00
_cell.angle_beta   90.00
_cell.angle_gamma   90.00
#
_symmetry.space_group_name_H-M   'P 1'
#
loop_
_entity.id
_entity.type
_entity.pdbx_description
1 polymer ?
#
loop_
_entity_poly.entity_id
_entity_poly.type
_entity_poly.pdbx_seq_one_letter_code
_entity_poly.pdbx_strand_id
1 'polypeptide(L)'
;MKNVTLLLLLIFGGSITIAKAKPTDSIIVNGQNIQVVSASPLDSLQKIKALLEYYRDTNCADCLCNFEAQWKIIDGHVILQSIKSCAYAAKPLQADLQKLFPAQFHNGIVKADWLTGELWVTNESPANWILPIFPIWQRETCISITKGIVTSIKTVEYPGNAIGAPNPSVVRDSMRNLIIQNIKRWRLKKLPDHPRLLTIYFKTNTTGRPIEVHILDANTMKAALVDATWQSAITKALNQIKWPVYYEANKQCDINFFVNLSFVKPPVGPVLSR
;
A
#
# COMPACT_ATOMS: atom_id res chain seq x y z
N MET A 1 -13.80 15.58 2.67
CA MET A 1 -12.82 14.69 2.02
C MET A 1 -11.94 14.08 3.09
N LYS A 2 -11.88 12.75 3.21
CA LYS A 2 -11.07 12.06 4.22
C LYS A 2 -9.72 11.69 3.60
N ASN A 3 -8.63 12.23 4.13
CA ASN A 3 -7.27 11.80 3.78
C ASN A 3 -7.06 10.39 4.32
N VAL A 4 -6.87 9.41 3.44
CA VAL A 4 -6.49 8.05 3.85
C VAL A 4 -5.03 8.11 4.27
N THR A 5 -4.77 8.00 5.57
CA THR A 5 -3.42 7.99 6.14
C THR A 5 -3.03 6.53 6.38
N LEU A 6 -2.04 6.01 5.66
CA LEU A 6 -1.56 4.64 5.81
C LEU A 6 -0.52 4.56 6.94
N LEU A 7 -0.79 3.85 8.02
CA LEU A 7 0.14 3.67 9.15
C LEU A 7 0.95 2.37 8.99
N LEU A 8 2.27 2.47 8.84
CA LEU A 8 3.16 1.33 8.58
C LEU A 8 3.85 0.79 9.85
N LEU A 9 3.26 -0.13 10.61
CA LEU A 9 3.98 -0.77 11.73
C LEU A 9 4.89 -1.91 11.23
N LEU A 10 6.21 -1.71 11.29
CA LEU A 10 7.21 -2.79 11.14
C LEU A 10 7.54 -3.39 12.51
N ILE A 11 6.76 -4.40 12.94
CA ILE A 11 7.05 -5.21 14.14
C ILE A 11 7.83 -6.45 13.69
N PHE A 12 8.99 -6.70 14.30
CA PHE A 12 9.81 -7.89 14.06
C PHE A 12 9.50 -8.97 15.11
N GLY A 13 9.27 -10.20 14.66
CA GLY A 13 9.21 -11.38 15.53
C GLY A 13 8.07 -12.34 15.19
N GLY A 14 8.10 -12.93 14.00
CA GLY A 14 7.18 -14.00 13.59
C GLY A 14 7.23 -14.19 12.09
N SER A 15 7.33 -15.44 11.64
CA SER A 15 7.05 -15.79 10.23
C SER A 15 5.59 -15.46 9.96
N ILE A 16 5.32 -14.25 9.48
CA ILE A 16 4.00 -13.84 9.02
C ILE A 16 3.73 -14.70 7.78
N THR A 17 2.84 -15.67 7.92
CA THR A 17 2.15 -16.27 6.78
C THR A 17 1.52 -15.11 6.01
N ILE A 18 2.09 -14.83 4.85
CA ILE A 18 1.69 -13.73 3.98
C ILE A 18 0.24 -13.97 3.59
N ALA A 19 -0.69 -13.22 4.18
CA ALA A 19 -2.01 -13.05 3.60
C ALA A 19 -1.77 -12.54 2.18
N LYS A 20 -1.97 -13.42 1.18
CA LYS A 20 -1.80 -13.06 -0.21
C LYS A 20 -2.69 -11.85 -0.46
N ALA A 21 -2.12 -10.86 -1.16
CA ALA A 21 -2.77 -9.61 -1.52
C ALA A 21 -4.25 -9.78 -1.82
N LYS A 22 -5.06 -8.82 -1.35
CA LYS A 22 -6.50 -8.75 -1.60
C LYS A 22 -6.78 -9.22 -3.03
N PRO A 23 -7.51 -10.31 -3.26
CA PRO A 23 -7.88 -10.65 -4.61
C PRO A 23 -8.73 -9.51 -5.13
N THR A 24 -8.25 -8.89 -6.20
CA THR A 24 -8.90 -7.75 -6.82
C THR A 24 -9.90 -8.25 -7.84
N ASP A 25 -10.98 -7.50 -8.04
CA ASP A 25 -11.81 -7.67 -9.23
C ASP A 25 -10.94 -7.71 -10.50
N SER A 26 -11.46 -8.35 -11.53
CA SER A 26 -10.78 -8.43 -12.82
C SER A 26 -11.70 -7.97 -13.93
N ILE A 27 -11.15 -7.35 -14.97
CA ILE A 27 -11.89 -6.91 -16.14
C ILE A 27 -11.25 -7.46 -17.41
N ILE A 28 -12.08 -8.00 -18.28
CA ILE A 28 -11.65 -8.48 -19.60
C ILE A 28 -11.77 -7.33 -20.60
N VAL A 29 -10.64 -6.86 -21.12
CA VAL A 29 -10.54 -5.80 -22.13
C VAL A 29 -9.84 -6.37 -23.36
N ASN A 30 -10.49 -6.33 -24.53
CA ASN A 30 -9.97 -6.90 -25.78
C ASN A 30 -9.49 -8.37 -25.65
N GLY A 31 -10.20 -9.16 -24.83
CA GLY A 31 -9.88 -10.57 -24.58
C GLY A 31 -8.77 -10.80 -23.54
N GLN A 32 -8.10 -9.76 -23.05
CA GLN A 32 -7.10 -9.86 -21.99
C GLN A 32 -7.76 -9.68 -20.63
N ASN A 33 -7.39 -10.53 -19.65
CA ASN A 33 -7.83 -10.38 -18.28
C ASN A 33 -6.90 -9.41 -17.53
N ILE A 34 -7.45 -8.34 -16.98
CA ILE A 34 -6.71 -7.23 -16.37
C ILE A 34 -7.19 -7.08 -14.92
N GLN A 35 -6.26 -6.86 -13.98
CA GLN A 35 -6.61 -6.66 -12.57
C GLN A 35 -7.13 -5.25 -12.33
N VAL A 36 -8.16 -5.09 -11.51
CA VAL A 36 -8.65 -3.79 -11.03
C VAL A 36 -7.79 -3.35 -9.84
N VAL A 37 -7.12 -2.21 -9.93
CA VAL A 37 -6.16 -1.78 -8.91
C VAL A 37 -6.79 -0.99 -7.77
N SER A 38 -7.93 -0.33 -8.00
CA SER A 38 -8.57 0.51 -6.99
C SER A 38 -10.10 0.42 -7.08
N ALA A 39 -10.77 0.33 -5.92
CA ALA A 39 -12.23 0.34 -5.71
C ALA A 39 -13.03 -0.61 -6.63
N SER A 40 -13.79 -1.54 -6.04
CA SER A 40 -14.65 -2.41 -6.85
C SER A 40 -15.75 -1.58 -7.52
N PRO A 41 -16.08 -1.79 -8.81
CA PRO A 41 -17.24 -1.14 -9.41
C PRO A 41 -18.56 -1.43 -8.67
N LEU A 42 -18.61 -2.51 -7.88
CA LEU A 42 -19.74 -2.83 -7.00
C LEU A 42 -19.82 -1.91 -5.78
N ASP A 43 -18.73 -1.26 -5.36
CA ASP A 43 -18.73 -0.31 -4.22
C ASP A 43 -19.64 0.89 -4.47
N SER A 44 -19.89 1.23 -5.75
CA SER A 44 -20.82 2.29 -6.15
C SER A 44 -22.30 1.89 -6.05
N LEU A 45 -22.59 0.60 -5.84
CA LEU A 45 -23.94 0.07 -5.80
C LEU A 45 -24.54 0.23 -4.40
N GLN A 46 -25.64 0.96 -4.27
CA GLN A 46 -26.36 1.12 -3.00
C GLN A 46 -26.79 -0.21 -2.35
N LYS A 47 -26.88 -1.31 -3.11
CA LYS A 47 -27.28 -2.65 -2.64
C LYS A 47 -26.12 -3.56 -2.23
N ILE A 48 -24.91 -3.04 -2.04
CA ILE A 48 -23.74 -3.86 -1.66
C ILE A 48 -23.97 -4.68 -0.38
N LYS A 49 -24.84 -4.23 0.53
CA LYS A 49 -25.21 -4.94 1.76
C LYS A 49 -25.80 -6.34 1.49
N ALA A 50 -26.70 -6.47 0.51
CA ALA A 50 -27.32 -7.76 0.18
C ALA A 50 -26.28 -8.73 -0.42
N LEU A 51 -25.31 -8.21 -1.16
CA LEU A 51 -24.20 -8.99 -1.68
C LEU A 51 -23.27 -9.47 -0.55
N LEU A 52 -22.95 -8.59 0.40
CA LEU A 52 -22.14 -8.93 1.56
C LEU A 52 -22.83 -9.98 2.45
N GLU A 53 -24.15 -9.87 2.64
CA GLU A 53 -24.95 -10.88 3.34
C GLU A 53 -24.93 -12.23 2.61
N TYR A 54 -25.05 -12.24 1.27
CA TYR A 54 -24.97 -13.46 0.47
C TYR A 54 -23.63 -14.21 0.64
N TYR A 55 -22.53 -13.48 0.85
CA TYR A 55 -21.19 -14.06 1.01
C TYR A 55 -20.72 -14.20 2.47
N ARG A 56 -21.56 -13.83 3.45
CA ARG A 56 -21.18 -13.76 4.87
C ARG A 56 -20.60 -15.06 5.43
N ASP A 57 -21.12 -16.19 4.97
CA ASP A 57 -20.78 -17.52 5.50
C ASP A 57 -19.66 -18.24 4.73
N THR A 58 -19.00 -17.55 3.80
CA THR A 58 -17.92 -18.16 2.99
C THR A 58 -16.59 -18.32 3.72
N ASN A 59 -16.50 -17.83 4.97
CA ASN A 59 -15.38 -18.01 5.90
C ASN A 59 -14.01 -17.82 5.23
N CYS A 60 -13.77 -16.65 4.63
CA CYS A 60 -12.42 -16.29 4.20
C CYS A 60 -11.65 -15.68 5.38
N ALA A 61 -11.04 -16.52 6.21
CA ALA A 61 -10.23 -16.05 7.34
C ALA A 61 -8.93 -15.37 6.89
N ASP A 62 -8.39 -15.80 5.74
CA ASP A 62 -7.05 -15.42 5.26
C ASP A 62 -7.06 -14.28 4.24
N CYS A 63 -8.24 -13.88 3.74
CA CYS A 63 -8.36 -12.80 2.79
C CYS A 63 -9.31 -11.72 3.32
N LEU A 64 -8.92 -10.46 3.18
CA LEU A 64 -9.74 -9.30 3.55
C LEU A 64 -10.88 -9.06 2.54
N CYS A 65 -11.45 -10.11 1.95
CA CYS A 65 -12.44 -10.08 0.87
C CYS A 65 -13.48 -11.18 1.00
N ASN A 66 -14.75 -10.83 0.77
CA ASN A 66 -15.83 -11.82 0.76
C ASN A 66 -16.08 -12.38 -0.65
N PHE A 67 -15.77 -11.62 -1.69
CA PHE A 67 -16.00 -11.98 -3.08
C PHE A 67 -15.05 -11.27 -4.04
N GLU A 68 -15.04 -11.74 -5.28
CA GLU A 68 -14.32 -11.20 -6.44
C GLU A 68 -15.32 -11.10 -7.61
N ALA A 69 -15.37 -9.95 -8.28
CA ALA A 69 -16.16 -9.76 -9.48
C ALA A 69 -15.29 -9.83 -10.75
N GLN A 70 -15.83 -10.49 -11.77
CA GLN A 70 -15.27 -10.47 -13.11
C GLN A 70 -16.15 -9.63 -14.03
N TRP A 71 -15.52 -8.66 -14.67
CA TRP A 71 -16.12 -7.69 -15.57
C TRP A 71 -15.62 -7.94 -17.00
N LYS A 72 -16.30 -7.38 -17.99
CA LYS A 72 -15.87 -7.39 -19.39
C LYS A 72 -16.33 -6.14 -20.10
N ILE A 73 -15.53 -5.64 -21.03
CA ILE A 73 -15.94 -4.57 -21.95
C ILE A 73 -16.37 -5.21 -23.26
N ILE A 74 -17.62 -4.98 -23.67
CA ILE A 74 -18.21 -5.47 -24.93
C ILE A 74 -18.87 -4.27 -25.62
N ASP A 75 -18.47 -3.96 -26.85
CA ASP A 75 -19.01 -2.84 -27.64
C ASP A 75 -19.02 -1.50 -26.87
N GLY A 76 -17.97 -1.27 -26.07
CA GLY A 76 -17.84 -0.08 -25.22
C GLY A 76 -18.70 -0.08 -23.96
N HIS A 77 -19.43 -1.16 -23.66
CA HIS A 77 -20.20 -1.31 -22.42
C HIS A 77 -19.47 -2.16 -21.39
N VAL A 78 -19.50 -1.74 -20.14
CA VAL A 78 -19.02 -2.49 -18.98
C VAL A 78 -20.09 -3.47 -18.54
N ILE A 79 -19.74 -4.75 -18.55
CA ILE A 79 -20.61 -5.87 -18.26
C ILE A 79 -20.07 -6.61 -17.05
N LEU A 80 -20.93 -6.88 -16.06
CA LEU A 80 -20.62 -7.81 -14.98
C LEU A 80 -20.90 -9.24 -15.47
N GLN A 81 -19.86 -10.08 -15.48
CA GLN A 81 -19.94 -11.46 -15.95
C GLN A 81 -20.16 -12.47 -14.83
N SER A 82 -19.50 -12.28 -13.69
CA SER A 82 -19.67 -13.14 -12.53
C SER A 82 -19.26 -12.44 -11.25
N ILE A 83 -19.84 -12.88 -10.14
CA ILE A 83 -19.31 -12.61 -8.80
C ILE A 83 -19.12 -13.98 -8.16
N LYS A 84 -17.94 -14.21 -7.58
CA LYS A 84 -17.60 -15.46 -6.91
C LYS A 84 -17.05 -15.16 -5.52
N SER A 85 -17.17 -16.10 -4.59
CA SER A 85 -16.47 -16.01 -3.32
C SER A 85 -14.97 -15.93 -3.59
N CYS A 86 -14.23 -15.29 -2.70
CA CYS A 86 -12.78 -15.25 -2.80
C CYS A 86 -12.17 -16.65 -3.01
N ALA A 87 -11.08 -16.74 -3.77
CA ALA A 87 -10.34 -17.96 -4.05
C ALA A 87 -9.93 -18.78 -2.80
N TYR A 88 -9.84 -18.16 -1.62
CA TYR A 88 -9.51 -18.82 -0.35
C TYR A 88 -10.72 -19.23 0.49
N ALA A 89 -11.94 -19.05 -0.03
CA ALA A 89 -13.14 -19.53 0.65
C ALA A 89 -13.13 -21.06 0.73
N ALA A 90 -13.42 -21.60 1.91
CA ALA A 90 -13.50 -23.05 2.13
C ALA A 90 -14.57 -23.73 1.24
N LYS A 91 -15.58 -22.96 0.82
CA LYS A 91 -16.62 -23.37 -0.12
C LYS A 91 -16.75 -22.31 -1.21
N PRO A 92 -16.22 -22.56 -2.41
CA PRO A 92 -16.40 -21.67 -3.56
C PRO A 92 -17.89 -21.49 -3.85
N LEU A 93 -18.35 -20.25 -3.86
CA LEU A 93 -19.73 -19.87 -4.16
C LEU A 93 -19.73 -18.95 -5.38
N GLN A 94 -20.66 -19.16 -6.30
CA GLN A 94 -20.90 -18.25 -7.42
C GLN A 94 -22.28 -17.61 -7.25
N ALA A 95 -22.34 -16.28 -7.38
CA ALA A 95 -23.56 -15.55 -7.21
C ALA A 95 -24.52 -15.74 -8.39
N ASP A 96 -25.80 -15.81 -8.07
CA ASP A 96 -26.89 -15.75 -9.04
C ASP A 96 -27.15 -14.29 -9.45
N LEU A 97 -26.54 -13.87 -10.56
CA LEU A 97 -26.65 -12.50 -11.04
C LEU A 97 -28.09 -12.09 -11.38
N GLN A 98 -28.94 -13.03 -11.82
CA GLN A 98 -30.34 -12.74 -12.13
C GLN A 98 -31.11 -12.38 -10.86
N LYS A 99 -30.85 -13.06 -9.74
CA LYS A 99 -31.45 -12.72 -8.45
C LYS A 99 -30.93 -11.41 -7.88
N LEU A 100 -29.64 -11.14 -8.04
CA LEU A 100 -29.00 -9.93 -7.49
C LEU A 100 -29.32 -8.66 -8.30
N PHE A 101 -29.44 -8.80 -9.63
CA PHE A 101 -29.62 -7.69 -10.56
C PHE A 101 -30.79 -7.94 -11.54
N PRO A 102 -32.01 -8.24 -11.06
CA PRO A 102 -33.09 -8.69 -11.93
C PRO A 102 -33.52 -7.66 -12.98
N ALA A 103 -33.34 -6.37 -12.70
CA ALA A 103 -33.69 -5.30 -13.62
C ALA A 103 -32.60 -5.00 -14.66
N GLN A 104 -31.36 -5.45 -14.43
CA GLN A 104 -30.21 -5.20 -15.30
C GLN A 104 -29.73 -6.47 -16.01
N PHE A 105 -30.22 -7.64 -15.57
CA PHE A 105 -29.88 -8.94 -16.12
C PHE A 105 -30.68 -9.21 -17.38
N HIS A 106 -29.99 -9.23 -18.53
CA HIS A 106 -30.58 -9.55 -19.82
C HIS A 106 -29.66 -10.52 -20.56
N ASN A 107 -30.21 -11.63 -21.07
CA ASN A 107 -29.47 -12.61 -21.88
C ASN A 107 -28.17 -13.12 -21.22
N GLY A 108 -28.19 -13.41 -19.92
CA GLY A 108 -27.04 -13.98 -19.21
C GLY A 108 -25.98 -12.97 -18.77
N ILE A 109 -26.19 -11.67 -19.02
CA ILE A 109 -25.23 -10.60 -18.66
C ILE A 109 -25.92 -9.49 -17.87
N VAL A 110 -25.14 -8.77 -17.06
CA VAL A 110 -25.62 -7.58 -16.33
C VAL A 110 -24.89 -6.36 -16.88
N LYS A 111 -25.63 -5.45 -17.52
CA LYS A 111 -25.07 -4.14 -17.93
C LYS A 111 -24.88 -3.26 -16.70
N ALA A 112 -23.68 -2.72 -16.54
CA ALA A 112 -23.34 -1.88 -15.40
C ALA A 112 -23.76 -0.42 -15.60
N ASP A 113 -25.02 -0.16 -16.00
CA ASP A 113 -25.51 1.18 -16.36
C ASP A 113 -25.50 2.18 -15.18
N TRP A 114 -25.38 1.68 -13.95
CA TRP A 114 -25.19 2.49 -12.75
C TRP A 114 -23.77 3.04 -12.61
N LEU A 115 -22.78 2.41 -13.27
CA LEU A 115 -21.38 2.73 -13.08
C LEU A 115 -21.03 4.04 -13.78
N THR A 116 -20.58 5.03 -13.02
CA THR A 116 -20.02 6.28 -13.55
C THR A 116 -18.80 6.66 -12.73
N GLY A 117 -17.68 6.96 -13.39
CA GLY A 117 -16.41 7.28 -12.75
C GLY A 117 -15.21 6.73 -13.50
N GLU A 118 -14.14 6.50 -12.78
CA GLU A 118 -12.89 5.95 -13.29
C GLU A 118 -12.66 4.56 -12.73
N LEU A 119 -12.35 3.61 -13.61
CA LEU A 119 -11.89 2.28 -13.24
C LEU A 119 -10.40 2.19 -13.56
N TRP A 120 -9.59 2.04 -12.52
CA TRP A 120 -8.14 1.90 -12.66
C TRP A 120 -7.76 0.42 -12.70
N VAL A 121 -6.97 0.03 -13.69
CA VAL A 121 -6.63 -1.36 -13.97
C VAL A 121 -5.16 -1.52 -14.36
N THR A 122 -4.61 -2.72 -14.25
CA THR A 122 -3.27 -3.04 -14.73
C THR A 122 -3.15 -4.51 -15.15
N ASN A 123 -2.38 -4.75 -16.21
CA ASN A 123 -2.02 -6.10 -16.67
C ASN A 123 -0.57 -6.47 -16.27
N GLU A 124 0.10 -5.59 -15.51
CA GLU A 124 1.46 -5.80 -15.08
C GLU A 124 1.52 -6.61 -13.78
N SER A 125 2.57 -7.40 -13.64
CA SER A 125 2.95 -7.87 -12.31
C SER A 125 3.43 -6.69 -11.46
N PRO A 126 3.12 -6.64 -10.16
CA PRO A 126 3.60 -5.59 -9.29
C PRO A 126 5.13 -5.49 -9.36
N ALA A 127 5.63 -4.29 -9.63
CA ALA A 127 7.06 -4.02 -9.68
C ALA A 127 7.69 -4.09 -8.28
N ASN A 128 6.89 -3.82 -7.25
CA ASN A 128 7.26 -4.05 -5.85
C ASN A 128 6.01 -4.14 -4.97
N TRP A 129 6.21 -4.25 -3.66
CA TRP A 129 5.18 -4.34 -2.65
C TRP A 129 5.55 -3.46 -1.45
N ILE A 130 4.63 -2.59 -1.01
CA ILE A 130 4.69 -1.96 0.31
C ILE A 130 4.02 -2.93 1.27
N LEU A 131 4.80 -3.54 2.17
CA LEU A 131 4.33 -4.68 2.99
C LEU A 131 3.85 -5.84 2.07
N PRO A 132 3.47 -7.01 2.60
CA PRO A 132 2.94 -8.09 1.75
C PRO A 132 1.57 -7.83 1.09
N ILE A 133 0.99 -6.62 1.23
CA ILE A 133 -0.43 -6.37 0.93
C ILE A 133 -0.72 -5.19 -0.01
N PHE A 134 0.23 -4.26 -0.23
CA PHE A 134 0.04 -3.12 -1.13
C PHE A 134 0.98 -3.24 -2.35
N PRO A 135 0.50 -3.81 -3.46
CA PRO A 135 1.29 -3.86 -4.68
C PRO A 135 1.60 -2.46 -5.20
N ILE A 136 2.77 -2.29 -5.81
CA ILE A 136 3.16 -1.07 -6.51
C ILE A 136 3.32 -1.39 -7.98
N TRP A 137 2.60 -0.66 -8.83
CA TRP A 137 2.64 -0.81 -10.27
C TRP A 137 3.48 0.30 -10.89
N GLN A 138 4.15 0.00 -12.02
CA GLN A 138 4.80 1.03 -12.82
C GLN A 138 3.80 1.75 -13.70
N ARG A 139 2.79 1.01 -14.20
CA ARG A 139 1.77 1.56 -15.08
C ARG A 139 0.39 1.11 -14.67
N GLU A 140 -0.55 2.03 -14.80
CA GLU A 140 -1.98 1.81 -14.61
C GLU A 140 -2.74 2.40 -15.80
N THR A 141 -3.86 1.79 -16.13
CA THR A 141 -4.79 2.27 -17.16
C THR A 141 -6.07 2.74 -16.48
N CYS A 142 -6.43 4.00 -16.71
CA CYS A 142 -7.72 4.56 -16.35
C CYS A 142 -8.71 4.33 -17.49
N ILE A 143 -9.84 3.71 -17.15
CA ILE A 143 -11.00 3.55 -18.02
C ILE A 143 -12.06 4.51 -17.48
N SER A 144 -12.33 5.60 -18.21
CA SER A 144 -13.40 6.53 -17.86
C SER A 144 -14.74 5.97 -18.32
N ILE A 145 -15.74 5.98 -17.45
CA ILE A 145 -17.02 5.33 -17.65
C ILE A 145 -18.14 6.31 -17.31
N THR A 146 -19.14 6.42 -18.18
CA THR A 146 -20.37 7.16 -17.96
C THR A 146 -21.56 6.25 -18.18
N LYS A 147 -22.34 5.98 -17.12
CA LYS A 147 -23.51 5.10 -17.14
C LYS A 147 -23.23 3.76 -17.83
N GLY A 148 -22.16 3.09 -17.40
CA GLY A 148 -21.73 1.80 -17.95
C GLY A 148 -21.03 1.86 -19.30
N ILE A 149 -20.91 3.03 -19.93
CA ILE A 149 -20.28 3.21 -21.24
C ILE A 149 -18.86 3.75 -21.08
N VAL A 150 -17.89 3.09 -21.68
CA VAL A 150 -16.49 3.54 -21.75
C VAL A 150 -16.41 4.78 -22.63
N THR A 151 -15.95 5.88 -22.06
CA THR A 151 -15.81 7.17 -22.74
C THR A 151 -14.36 7.49 -23.10
N SER A 152 -13.40 6.96 -22.33
CA SER A 152 -11.97 7.07 -22.67
C SER A 152 -11.15 5.98 -21.98
N ILE A 153 -9.97 5.71 -22.53
CA ILE A 153 -8.96 4.83 -21.95
C ILE A 153 -7.63 5.57 -22.01
N LYS A 154 -6.96 5.72 -20.86
CA LYS A 154 -5.67 6.39 -20.76
C LYS A 154 -4.73 5.62 -19.85
N THR A 155 -3.52 5.36 -20.32
CA THR A 155 -2.45 4.78 -19.50
C THR A 155 -1.60 5.88 -18.87
N VAL A 156 -1.24 5.68 -17.61
CA VAL A 156 -0.32 6.52 -16.84
C VAL A 156 0.89 5.68 -16.47
N GLU A 157 2.08 6.25 -16.65
CA GLU A 157 3.34 5.66 -16.21
C GLU A 157 3.88 6.47 -15.04
N TYR A 158 4.26 5.76 -13.97
CA TYR A 158 4.81 6.38 -12.76
C TYR A 158 6.33 6.46 -12.81
N PRO A 159 6.92 7.48 -12.16
CA PRO A 159 8.37 7.63 -12.17
C PRO A 159 9.06 6.43 -11.52
N GLY A 160 10.23 6.03 -12.03
CA GLY A 160 10.92 4.81 -11.60
C GLY A 160 11.34 4.75 -10.12
N ASN A 161 11.30 5.86 -9.38
CA ASN A 161 11.46 5.84 -7.92
C ASN A 161 10.17 5.47 -7.17
N ALA A 162 9.06 5.23 -7.87
CA ALA A 162 7.93 4.52 -7.33
C ALA A 162 8.26 3.04 -7.06
N ILE A 163 9.34 2.54 -7.67
CA ILE A 163 9.73 1.14 -7.63
C ILE A 163 10.56 0.88 -6.38
N GLY A 164 9.85 0.65 -5.28
CA GLY A 164 10.27 -0.32 -4.28
C GLY A 164 10.50 0.17 -2.87
N ALA A 165 9.98 -0.59 -1.91
CA ALA A 165 10.41 -0.46 -0.52
C ALA A 165 11.92 -0.74 -0.47
N PRO A 166 12.75 0.24 -0.10
CA PRO A 166 14.18 0.00 0.00
C PRO A 166 14.41 -1.09 1.05
N ASN A 167 15.35 -2.00 0.78
CA ASN A 167 15.61 -3.14 1.66
C ASN A 167 15.75 -2.64 3.12
N PRO A 168 14.89 -3.07 4.05
CA PRO A 168 14.85 -2.52 5.41
C PRO A 168 16.20 -2.58 6.13
N SER A 169 17.02 -3.62 5.90
CA SER A 169 18.36 -3.70 6.51
C SER A 169 19.31 -2.66 5.94
N VAL A 170 19.30 -2.50 4.61
CA VAL A 170 20.13 -1.51 3.90
C VAL A 170 19.74 -0.10 4.31
N VAL A 171 18.45 0.19 4.43
CA VAL A 171 17.93 1.48 4.90
C VAL A 171 18.36 1.74 6.33
N ARG A 172 18.14 0.78 7.23
CA ARG A 172 18.48 0.92 8.65
C ARG A 172 19.98 1.16 8.83
N ASP A 173 20.82 0.39 8.15
CA ASP A 173 22.27 0.47 8.31
C ASP A 173 22.81 1.75 7.64
N SER A 174 22.29 2.13 6.47
CA SER A 174 22.60 3.40 5.82
C SER A 174 22.17 4.58 6.68
N MET A 175 20.94 4.59 7.20
CA MET A 175 20.44 5.64 8.09
C MET A 175 21.28 5.73 9.36
N ARG A 176 21.58 4.61 10.01
CA ARG A 176 22.41 4.59 11.22
C ARG A 176 23.77 5.21 10.94
N ASN A 177 24.41 4.83 9.82
CA ASN A 177 25.71 5.35 9.42
C ASN A 177 25.65 6.85 9.11
N LEU A 178 24.65 7.30 8.34
CA LEU A 178 24.46 8.71 8.02
C LEU A 178 24.17 9.54 9.28
N ILE A 179 23.38 9.03 10.22
CA ILE A 179 23.11 9.71 11.49
C ILE A 179 24.40 9.82 12.32
N ILE A 180 25.15 8.73 12.47
CA ILE A 180 26.43 8.72 13.20
C ILE A 180 27.44 9.70 12.56
N GLN A 181 27.53 9.75 11.22
CA GLN A 181 28.40 10.68 10.50
C GLN A 181 28.02 12.15 10.73
N ASN A 182 26.74 12.44 10.96
CA ASN A 182 26.24 13.79 11.17
C ASN A 182 26.18 14.19 12.66
N ILE A 183 26.50 13.29 13.60
CA ILE A 183 26.58 13.58 15.04
C ILE A 183 28.04 13.73 15.48
N LYS A 184 28.34 14.77 16.27
CA LYS A 184 29.69 14.95 16.83
C LYS A 184 30.07 13.77 17.75
N ARG A 185 31.26 13.17 17.55
CA ARG A 185 31.77 12.00 18.30
C ARG A 185 31.66 12.12 19.83
N TRP A 186 31.89 13.28 20.41
CA TRP A 186 31.79 13.48 21.87
C TRP A 186 30.38 13.32 22.42
N ARG A 187 29.33 13.49 21.59
CA ARG A 187 27.93 13.23 21.98
C ARG A 187 27.58 11.76 21.94
N LEU A 188 28.22 10.97 21.07
CA LEU A 188 28.10 9.51 21.08
C LEU A 188 28.63 8.91 22.39
N LYS A 189 29.60 9.57 23.03
CA LYS A 189 30.11 9.18 24.37
C LYS A 189 29.12 9.44 25.51
N LYS A 190 28.11 10.29 25.28
CA LYS A 190 27.03 10.59 26.24
C LYS A 190 25.81 9.68 26.06
N LEU A 191 25.87 8.72 25.14
CA LEU A 191 24.84 7.70 25.04
C LEU A 191 24.84 6.83 26.30
N PRO A 192 23.67 6.35 26.75
CA PRO A 192 23.58 5.41 27.86
C PRO A 192 24.38 4.14 27.55
N ASP A 193 24.86 3.49 28.61
CA ASP A 193 25.60 2.22 28.49
C ASP A 193 24.68 1.07 28.02
N HIS A 194 23.37 1.20 28.25
CA HIS A 194 22.36 0.31 27.68
C HIS A 194 21.86 0.82 26.31
N PRO A 195 21.52 -0.08 25.37
CA PRO A 195 20.97 0.30 24.08
C PRO A 195 19.73 1.18 24.23
N ARG A 196 19.73 2.36 23.60
CA ARG A 196 18.52 3.15 23.42
C ARG A 196 17.93 2.84 22.06
N LEU A 197 16.71 2.33 22.05
CA LEU A 197 15.96 2.07 20.84
C LEU A 197 15.09 3.29 20.51
N LEU A 198 15.37 3.90 19.37
CA LEU A 198 14.59 5.02 18.83
C LEU A 198 13.75 4.53 17.66
N THR A 199 12.49 4.94 17.63
CA THR A 199 11.63 4.79 16.46
C THR A 199 11.52 6.13 15.76
N ILE A 200 12.02 6.20 14.54
CA ILE A 200 11.86 7.38 13.69
C ILE A 200 10.63 7.13 12.82
N TYR A 201 9.60 7.93 13.04
CA TYR A 201 8.44 8.02 12.18
C TYR A 201 8.60 9.21 11.25
N PHE A 202 8.38 9.04 9.95
CA PHE A 202 8.36 10.17 9.05
C PHE A 202 7.44 9.96 7.86
N LYS A 203 6.95 11.08 7.32
CA LYS A 203 6.12 11.15 6.12
C LYS A 203 6.92 11.74 4.98
N THR A 204 6.75 11.22 3.77
CA THR A 204 7.35 11.80 2.56
C THR A 204 6.32 12.56 1.73
N ASN A 205 6.78 13.60 1.03
CA ASN A 205 5.97 14.31 0.03
C ASN A 205 5.99 13.62 -1.33
N THR A 206 5.47 14.35 -2.32
CA THR A 206 5.30 13.86 -3.68
C THR A 206 6.59 13.47 -4.41
N THR A 207 7.72 13.97 -3.93
CA THR A 207 9.05 13.72 -4.50
C THR A 207 9.86 12.68 -3.70
N GLY A 208 9.25 12.06 -2.67
CA GLY A 208 9.95 11.18 -1.75
C GLY A 208 10.80 11.94 -0.72
N ARG A 209 10.61 13.25 -0.54
CA ARG A 209 11.33 14.02 0.48
C ARG A 209 10.60 13.95 1.81
N PRO A 210 11.28 13.68 2.94
CA PRO A 210 10.69 13.77 4.26
C PRO A 210 10.12 15.18 4.52
N ILE A 211 8.86 15.26 4.95
CA ILE A 211 8.17 16.52 5.30
C ILE A 211 7.71 16.60 6.74
N GLU A 212 7.65 15.45 7.42
CA GLU A 212 7.26 15.36 8.82
C GLU A 212 8.12 14.28 9.45
N VAL A 213 8.81 14.58 10.57
CA VAL A 213 9.73 13.65 11.22
C VAL A 213 9.51 13.71 12.71
N HIS A 214 9.13 12.57 13.28
CA HIS A 214 8.95 12.36 14.71
C HIS A 214 9.94 11.32 15.20
N ILE A 215 10.61 11.62 16.32
CA ILE A 215 11.53 10.69 16.95
C ILE A 215 10.90 10.26 18.27
N LEU A 216 10.62 8.98 18.37
CA LEU A 216 9.95 8.36 19.50
C LEU A 216 10.93 7.44 20.24
N ASP A 217 10.76 7.35 21.55
CA ASP A 217 11.39 6.31 22.33
C ASP A 217 10.62 5.01 22.08
N ALA A 218 11.28 3.98 21.55
CA ALA A 218 10.59 2.79 21.03
C ALA A 218 9.88 1.98 22.12
N ASN A 219 10.30 2.11 23.38
CA ASN A 219 9.69 1.38 24.49
C ASN A 219 8.40 2.06 24.98
N THR A 220 8.36 3.39 24.91
CA THR A 220 7.22 4.17 25.43
C THR A 220 6.31 4.73 24.34
N MET A 221 6.77 4.73 23.09
CA MET A 221 6.15 5.38 21.93
C MET A 221 5.84 6.88 22.14
N LYS A 222 6.49 7.50 23.14
CA LYS A 222 6.41 8.94 23.41
C LYS A 222 7.55 9.65 22.69
N ALA A 223 7.39 10.97 22.48
CA ALA A 223 8.45 11.81 21.97
C ALA A 223 9.74 11.56 22.76
N ALA A 224 10.78 11.08 22.06
CA ALA A 224 12.05 10.85 22.70
C ALA A 224 12.59 12.19 23.19
N LEU A 225 13.15 12.22 24.40
CA LEU A 225 14.04 13.30 24.80
C LEU A 225 15.32 13.21 23.94
N VAL A 226 15.24 13.79 22.74
CA VAL A 226 16.34 14.02 21.80
C VAL A 226 16.52 15.51 21.66
N ASP A 227 17.77 15.97 21.77
CA ASP A 227 18.07 17.38 21.58
C ASP A 227 17.95 17.80 20.11
N ALA A 228 17.92 19.10 19.84
CA ALA A 228 17.80 19.64 18.47
C ALA A 228 18.92 19.16 17.51
N THR A 229 20.07 18.73 18.03
CA THR A 229 21.17 18.21 17.21
C THR A 229 20.87 16.81 16.68
N TRP A 230 20.27 15.94 17.50
CA TRP A 230 19.80 14.63 17.05
C TRP A 230 18.70 14.76 16.00
N GLN A 231 17.71 15.63 16.24
CA GLN A 231 16.68 15.93 15.25
C GLN A 231 17.31 16.39 13.93
N SER A 232 18.25 17.34 13.97
CA SER A 232 18.93 17.85 12.77
C SER A 232 19.73 16.77 12.04
N ALA A 233 20.49 15.93 12.75
CA ALA A 233 21.28 14.86 12.15
C ALA A 233 20.39 13.80 11.50
N ILE A 234 19.27 13.44 12.14
CA ILE A 234 18.27 12.50 11.60
C ILE A 234 17.61 13.09 10.35
N THR A 235 17.10 14.32 10.41
CA THR A 235 16.51 14.97 9.24
C THR A 235 17.50 15.07 8.08
N LYS A 236 18.77 15.39 8.35
CA LYS A 236 19.81 15.44 7.31
C LYS A 236 20.09 14.07 6.70
N ALA A 237 20.18 13.03 7.52
CA ALA A 237 20.34 11.65 7.05
C ALA A 237 19.15 11.20 6.19
N LEU A 238 17.92 11.48 6.63
CA LEU A 238 16.70 11.17 5.89
C LEU A 238 16.68 11.86 4.52
N ASN A 239 17.12 13.12 4.44
CA ASN A 239 17.17 13.89 3.19
C ASN A 239 18.24 13.42 2.19
N GLN A 240 19.19 12.58 2.62
CA GLN A 240 20.21 12.00 1.73
C GLN A 240 19.74 10.69 1.09
N ILE A 241 18.62 10.13 1.55
CA ILE A 241 18.04 8.90 1.03
C ILE A 241 16.95 9.25 0.03
N LYS A 242 16.96 8.58 -1.12
CA LYS A 242 15.85 8.65 -2.08
C LYS A 242 14.76 7.69 -1.63
N TRP A 243 13.73 8.21 -0.98
CA TRP A 243 12.60 7.40 -0.53
C TRP A 243 11.66 7.06 -1.68
N PRO A 244 11.00 5.90 -1.63
CA PRO A 244 10.02 5.54 -2.63
C PRO A 244 8.81 6.46 -2.54
N VAL A 245 8.17 6.63 -3.68
CA VAL A 245 6.86 7.29 -3.80
C VAL A 245 5.82 6.23 -4.17
N TYR A 246 4.57 6.40 -3.75
CA TYR A 246 3.52 5.45 -4.07
C TYR A 246 2.38 6.19 -4.78
N TYR A 247 1.90 5.57 -5.84
CA TYR A 247 0.74 6.03 -6.58
C TYR A 247 -0.28 4.90 -6.62
N GLU A 248 -1.54 5.27 -6.45
CA GLU A 248 -2.68 4.39 -6.63
C GLU A 248 -3.74 5.21 -7.39
N ALA A 249 -4.22 4.68 -8.51
CA ALA A 249 -5.27 5.35 -9.30
C ALA A 249 -4.90 6.80 -9.68
N ASN A 250 -3.66 7.00 -10.12
CA ASN A 250 -3.03 8.30 -10.46
C ASN A 250 -3.09 9.34 -9.34
N LYS A 251 -3.29 8.88 -8.10
CA LYS A 251 -3.19 9.71 -6.90
C LYS A 251 -1.95 9.30 -6.17
N GLN A 252 -1.13 10.29 -5.86
CA GLN A 252 -0.02 10.07 -4.97
C GLN A 252 -0.53 9.81 -3.56
N CYS A 253 -0.03 8.74 -2.97
CA CYS A 253 -0.36 8.35 -1.62
C CYS A 253 0.77 8.72 -0.68
N ASP A 254 0.39 9.20 0.49
CA ASP A 254 1.32 9.44 1.58
C ASP A 254 1.85 8.11 2.12
N ILE A 255 3.17 7.95 2.12
CA ILE A 255 3.81 6.83 2.78
C ILE A 255 4.36 7.32 4.11
N ASN A 256 3.93 6.66 5.17
CA ASN A 256 4.55 6.80 6.47
C ASN A 256 5.59 5.69 6.65
N PHE A 257 6.76 6.07 7.09
CA PHE A 257 7.88 5.17 7.34
C PHE A 257 8.15 5.10 8.83
N PHE A 258 8.53 3.91 9.28
CA PHE A 258 8.97 3.66 10.64
C PHE A 258 10.32 2.97 10.59
N VAL A 259 11.33 3.60 11.19
CA VAL A 259 12.67 3.05 11.25
C VAL A 259 13.11 2.94 12.69
N ASN A 260 13.33 1.70 13.14
CA ASN A 260 13.86 1.42 14.45
C ASN A 260 15.39 1.43 14.41
N LEU A 261 16.00 2.32 15.19
CA LEU A 261 17.44 2.45 15.31
C LEU A 261 17.84 2.18 16.75
N SER A 262 18.76 1.23 16.93
CA SER A 262 19.40 0.99 18.22
C SER A 262 20.73 1.75 18.28
N PHE A 263 20.85 2.63 19.26
CA PHE A 263 22.10 3.31 19.57
C PHE A 263 22.65 2.77 20.88
N VAL A 264 23.88 2.25 20.82
CA VAL A 264 24.66 1.87 22.00
C VAL A 264 25.86 2.77 22.03
N LYS A 265 26.31 3.14 23.23
CA LYS A 265 27.61 3.76 23.41
C LYS A 265 28.68 2.91 22.71
N PRO A 266 29.47 3.47 21.78
CA PRO A 266 30.51 2.69 21.12
C PRO A 266 31.50 2.18 22.16
N PRO A 267 32.02 0.94 22.03
CA PRO A 267 33.02 0.42 22.95
C PRO A 267 34.20 1.38 23.00
N VAL A 268 34.73 1.62 24.21
CA VAL A 268 35.94 2.40 24.40
C VAL A 268 37.10 1.57 23.86
N GLY A 269 37.37 1.70 22.55
CA GLY A 269 38.59 1.14 21.96
C GLY A 269 39.82 1.84 22.54
N PRO A 270 40.98 1.17 22.60
CA PRO A 270 42.21 1.80 23.03
C PRO A 270 42.47 3.04 22.18
N VAL A 271 42.67 4.18 22.85
CA VAL A 271 43.17 5.39 22.20
C VAL A 271 44.59 5.05 21.75
N LEU A 272 44.78 4.78 20.46
CA LEU A 272 46.11 4.78 19.88
C LEU A 272 46.61 6.23 19.99
N SER A 273 47.39 6.49 21.03
CA SER A 273 48.19 7.69 21.17
C SER A 273 49.10 7.78 19.95
N ARG A 274 48.93 8.82 19.14
CA ARG A 274 49.95 9.25 18.19
C ARG A 274 51.01 10.05 18.92
#